data_AF-A0A0Q3WR77-F1
#
_entry.id   AF-A0A0Q3WR77-F1
#
_cell.length_a   1.000
_cell.length_b   1.000
_cell.length_c   1.000
_cell.angle_alpha   90.00
_cell.angle_beta   90.00
_cell.angle_gamma   90.00
#
_symmetry.space_group_name_H-M   'P 1'
#
loop_
_entity.id
_entity.type
_entity.pdbx_description
1 polymer ?
#
loop_
_entity_poly.entity_id
_entity_poly.type
_entity_poly.pdbx_seq_one_letter_code
_entity_poly.pdbx_strand_id
1 'polypeptide(L)'
;MVVNFFKSQAFGGIILILFGFVFFWGMRGITKDVFLNTDKFEGFKKFTPLPPIINFYLIQTILGLGAMISICGGIFIIRPLFNI
;
A
#
# COMPACT_ATOMS: atom_id res chain seq x y z
N MET A 1 -32.07 -5.26 1.40
CA MET A 1 -31.08 -5.84 2.36
C MET A 1 -29.64 -5.56 1.93
N VAL A 2 -29.29 -5.70 0.64
CA VAL A 2 -27.93 -5.42 0.10
C VAL A 2 -27.47 -3.96 0.27
N VAL A 3 -28.39 -2.99 0.16
CA VAL A 3 -28.07 -1.55 0.20
C VAL A 3 -27.52 -1.09 1.57
N ASN A 4 -27.93 -1.75 2.67
CA ASN A 4 -27.43 -1.41 4.01
C ASN A 4 -26.02 -1.95 4.28
N PHE A 5 -25.58 -2.96 3.52
CA PHE A 5 -24.23 -3.51 3.61
C PHE A 5 -23.19 -2.56 3.00
N PHE A 6 -23.54 -1.88 1.90
CA PHE A 6 -22.70 -0.85 1.25
C PHE A 6 -22.56 0.43 2.08
N LYS A 7 -23.50 0.70 2.99
CA LYS A 7 -23.41 1.82 3.94
C LYS A 7 -22.60 1.48 5.19
N SER A 8 -22.27 0.20 5.40
CA SER A 8 -21.57 -0.25 6.59
C SER A 8 -20.09 0.10 6.49
N GLN A 9 -19.56 0.71 7.55
CA GLN A 9 -18.14 0.93 7.77
C GLN A 9 -17.31 -0.35 7.48
N ALA A 10 -17.90 -1.54 7.66
CA ALA A 10 -17.31 -2.83 7.33
C ALA A 10 -16.84 -2.93 5.87
N PHE A 11 -17.65 -2.46 4.92
CA PHE A 11 -17.34 -2.57 3.50
C PHE A 11 -16.15 -1.68 3.13
N GLY A 12 -16.12 -0.45 3.67
CA GLY A 12 -14.98 0.46 3.50
C GLY A 12 -13.68 -0.08 4.13
N GLY A 13 -13.78 -0.70 5.32
CA GLY A 13 -12.63 -1.32 5.97
C GLY A 13 -12.08 -2.53 5.21
N ILE A 14 -12.95 -3.40 4.68
CA ILE A 14 -12.55 -4.57 3.89
C ILE A 14 -11.86 -4.12 2.59
N ILE A 15 -12.37 -3.07 1.94
CA ILE A 15 -11.73 -2.50 0.75
C ILE A 15 -10.34 -1.97 1.07
N LEU A 16 -10.15 -1.28 2.20
CA LEU A 16 -8.84 -0.80 2.65
C LEU A 16 -7.86 -1.94 2.90
N ILE A 17 -8.29 -3.02 3.55
CA ILE A 17 -7.43 -4.20 3.77
C ILE A 17 -7.04 -4.85 2.44
N LEU A 18 -8.00 -5.03 1.53
CA LEU A 18 -7.73 -5.58 0.19
C LEU A 18 -6.77 -4.69 -0.60
N PHE A 19 -6.96 -3.37 -0.54
CA PHE A 19 -6.07 -2.41 -1.19
C PHE A 19 -4.64 -2.51 -0.64
N GLY A 20 -4.50 -2.54 0.69
CA GLY A 20 -3.22 -2.76 1.35
C GLY A 20 -2.55 -4.09 0.96
N PHE A 21 -3.32 -5.16 0.83
CA PHE A 21 -2.82 -6.48 0.43
C PHE A 21 -2.34 -6.52 -1.02
N VAL A 22 -3.11 -5.94 -1.95
CA VAL A 22 -2.72 -5.83 -3.37
C VAL A 22 -1.46 -4.97 -3.52
N PHE A 23 -1.36 -3.87 -2.76
CA PHE A 23 -0.15 -3.04 -2.71
C PHE A 23 1.06 -3.82 -2.21
N PHE A 24 0.89 -4.58 -1.12
CA PHE A 24 1.96 -5.41 -0.55
C PHE A 24 2.42 -6.51 -1.51
N TRP A 25 1.47 -7.13 -2.22
CA TRP A 25 1.76 -8.12 -3.25
C TRP A 25 2.52 -7.52 -4.43
N GLY A 26 2.15 -6.31 -4.87
CA GLY A 26 2.84 -5.58 -5.94
C GLY A 26 4.29 -5.23 -5.61
N MET A 27 4.59 -4.91 -4.34
CA MET A 27 5.97 -4.66 -3.89
C MET A 27 6.89 -5.88 -4.05
N ARG A 28 6.34 -7.09 -4.00
CA ARG A 28 7.12 -8.33 -4.11
C ARG A 28 7.83 -8.47 -5.46
N GLY A 29 7.32 -7.81 -6.50
CA GLY A 29 7.94 -7.75 -7.83
C GLY A 29 8.94 -6.60 -8.03
N ILE A 30 9.06 -5.68 -7.08
CA ILE A 30 9.99 -4.54 -7.15
C ILE A 30 11.28 -4.92 -6.42
N THR A 31 12.14 -5.69 -7.08
CA THR A 31 13.50 -5.97 -6.61
C THR A 31 14.46 -4.85 -7.01
N LYS A 32 15.58 -4.74 -6.28
CA LYS A 32 16.63 -3.75 -6.57
C LYS A 32 17.08 -3.78 -8.02
N ASP A 33 17.25 -4.97 -8.59
CA ASP A 33 17.69 -5.14 -9.97
C ASP A 33 16.65 -4.63 -10.97
N VAL A 34 15.37 -4.84 -10.71
CA VAL A 34 14.28 -4.32 -11.53
C VAL A 34 14.22 -2.80 -11.42
N PHE A 35 14.37 -2.24 -10.21
CA PHE A 35 14.36 -0.79 -10.02
C PHE A 35 15.55 -0.11 -10.72
N LEU A 36 16.75 -0.69 -10.63
CA LEU A 36 17.96 -0.12 -11.22
C LEU A 36 18.00 -0.25 -12.75
N ASN A 37 17.56 -1.39 -13.30
CA ASN A 37 17.68 -1.69 -14.74
C ASN A 37 16.42 -1.40 -15.57
N THR A 38 15.31 -0.97 -14.96
CA THR A 38 14.07 -0.65 -15.68
C THR A 38 13.82 0.86 -15.76
N ASP A 39 13.40 1.32 -16.95
CA ASP A 39 13.08 2.74 -17.23
C ASP A 39 11.78 3.22 -16.60
N LYS A 40 10.89 2.30 -16.19
CA LYS A 40 9.63 2.60 -15.48
C LYS A 40 9.83 3.40 -14.20
N PHE A 41 11.02 3.34 -13.61
CA PHE A 41 11.37 4.06 -12.38
C PHE A 41 12.26 5.28 -12.62
N GLU A 42 12.55 5.64 -13.89
CA GLU A 42 13.44 6.75 -14.21
C GLU A 42 12.91 8.10 -13.68
N GLY A 43 11.59 8.30 -13.69
CA GLY A 43 10.95 9.46 -13.07
C GLY A 43 11.18 9.53 -11.56
N PHE A 44 11.15 8.38 -10.86
CA PHE A 44 11.45 8.29 -9.44
C PHE A 44 12.95 8.46 -9.15
N LYS A 45 13.83 7.96 -10.01
CA LYS A 45 15.28 8.17 -9.92
C LYS A 45 15.65 9.64 -10.06
N LYS A 46 14.91 10.39 -10.90
CA LYS A 46 15.12 11.84 -11.13
C LYS A 46 14.44 12.73 -10.09
N PHE A 47 13.48 12.21 -9.33
CA PHE A 47 12.71 13.01 -8.35
C PHE A 47 13.56 13.48 -7.16
N THR A 48 14.61 12.73 -6.83
CA THR A 48 15.51 13.05 -5.71
C THR A 48 16.96 12.92 -6.16
N PRO A 49 17.85 13.87 -5.81
CA PRO A 49 19.26 13.88 -6.21
C PRO A 49 20.11 12.81 -5.51
N LEU A 50 19.47 11.81 -4.90
CA LEU A 50 20.09 10.77 -4.10
C LEU A 50 20.51 9.58 -4.99
N PRO A 51 21.50 8.80 -4.54
CA PRO A 51 21.89 7.55 -5.19
C PRO A 51 20.67 6.65 -5.48
N PRO A 52 20.60 5.97 -6.63
CA PRO A 52 19.46 5.11 -7.01
C PRO A 52 19.10 4.05 -5.96
N ILE A 53 20.10 3.56 -5.22
CA ILE A 53 19.91 2.61 -4.12
C ILE A 53 19.15 3.22 -2.94
N ILE A 54 19.42 4.48 -2.59
CA ILE A 54 18.72 5.16 -1.50
C ILE A 54 17.28 5.42 -1.92
N ASN A 55 17.05 5.84 -3.18
CA ASN A 55 15.71 6.04 -3.73
C ASN A 55 14.88 4.75 -3.73
N PHE A 56 15.50 3.60 -4.04
CA PHE A 56 14.84 2.30 -3.94
C PHE A 56 14.30 2.04 -2.54
N TYR A 57 15.15 2.16 -1.51
CA TYR A 57 14.72 1.94 -0.13
C TYR A 57 13.68 2.95 0.33
N LEU A 58 13.79 4.20 -0.10
CA LEU A 58 12.86 5.27 0.25
C LEU A 58 11.46 4.98 -0.31
N ILE A 59 11.38 4.55 -1.57
CA ILE A 59 10.13 4.11 -2.21
C ILE A 59 9.57 2.87 -1.54
N GLN A 60 10.42 1.88 -1.25
CA GLN A 60 10.01 0.67 -0.56
C GLN A 60 9.45 0.97 0.85
N THR A 61 10.04 1.94 1.54
CA THR A 61 9.60 2.39 2.87
C THR A 61 8.27 3.15 2.79
N ILE A 62 8.11 4.08 1.84
CA ILE A 62 6.85 4.81 1.64
C ILE A 62 5.72 3.85 1.27
N LEU A 63 5.99 2.89 0.38
CA LEU A 63 5.01 1.89 -0.03
C LEU A 63 4.64 0.95 1.13
N GLY A 64 5.62 0.52 1.92
CA GLY A 64 5.40 -0.27 3.13
C GLY A 64 4.55 0.48 4.18
N LEU A 65 4.85 1.76 4.40
CA LEU A 65 4.06 2.63 5.27
C LEU A 65 2.63 2.80 4.76
N GLY A 66 2.45 3.04 3.45
CA GLY A 66 1.13 3.13 2.83
C GLY A 66 0.29 1.86 3.03
N ALA A 67 0.90 0.69 2.86
CA ALA A 67 0.25 -0.59 3.13
C ALA A 67 -0.11 -0.75 4.61
N MET A 68 0.79 -0.40 5.54
CA MET A 68 0.51 -0.44 6.98
C MET A 68 -0.63 0.50 7.37
N ILE A 69 -0.67 1.72 6.84
CA ILE A 69 -1.75 2.68 7.10
C ILE A 69 -3.08 2.13 6.57
N SER A 70 -3.09 1.52 5.38
CA SER A 70 -4.29 0.95 4.76
C SER A 70 -4.83 -0.24 5.58
N ILE A 71 -3.95 -1.13 6.04
CA ILE A 71 -4.30 -2.27 6.88
C ILE A 71 -4.78 -1.79 8.27
N CYS A 72 -4.04 -0.90 8.92
CA CYS A 72 -4.43 -0.34 10.23
C CYS A 72 -5.75 0.42 10.15
N GLY A 73 -5.96 1.25 9.12
CA GLY A 73 -7.21 1.96 8.89
C GLY A 73 -8.37 1.00 8.67
N GLY A 74 -8.16 -0.04 7.85
CA GLY A 74 -9.14 -1.10 7.66
C GLY A 74 -9.50 -1.82 8.96
N ILE A 75 -8.51 -2.23 9.75
CA ILE A 75 -8.73 -2.88 11.05
C ILE A 75 -9.48 -1.94 12.01
N PHE A 76 -9.09 -0.67 12.10
CA PHE A 76 -9.71 0.29 13.01
C PHE A 76 -11.19 0.55 12.67
N ILE A 77 -11.52 0.58 11.38
CA ILE A 77 -12.89 0.75 10.89
C ILE A 77 -13.73 -0.51 11.12
N ILE A 78 -13.13 -1.70 11.02
CA ILE A 78 -13.82 -2.98 11.20
C ILE A 78 -13.95 -3.35 12.69
N ARG A 79 -13.02 -2.91 13.55
CA ARG A 79 -13.00 -3.19 15.00
C ARG A 79 -14.33 -2.93 15.72
N PRO A 80 -15.01 -1.78 15.55
CA PRO A 80 -16.31 -1.53 16.20
C PRO A 80 -17.45 -2.43 15.70
N LEU A 81 -17.34 -3.04 14.51
CA LEU A 81 -18.34 -3.97 13.97
C LEU A 81 -18.24 -5.38 14.56
N PHE A 82 -17.08 -5.78 15.05
CA PHE A 82 -16.85 -7.10 15.64
C PHE A 82 -16.97 -7.13 17.16
N ASN A 83 -17.22 -5.97 17.80
CA ASN A 83 -17.48 -5.80 19.24
C ASN A 83 -16.66 -6.73 20.15
N ILE A 84 -15.33 -6.66 20.01
CA ILE A 84 -14.34 -7.09 21.01
C ILE A 84 -13.80 -5.84 21.71
#